data_AF-A0AAD6NVM3-F1
#
_entry.id   AF-A0AAD6NVM3-F1
#
_cell.length_a   1.000
_cell.length_b   1.000
_cell.length_c   1.000
_cell.angle_alpha   90.00
_cell.angle_beta   90.00
_cell.angle_gamma   90.00
#
_symmetry.space_group_name_H-M   'P 1'
#
loop_
_entity.id
_entity.type
_entity.pdbx_description
1 polymer ?
#
loop_
_entity_poly.entity_id
_entity_poly.type
_entity_poly.pdbx_seq_one_letter_code
_entity_poly.pdbx_strand_id
1 'polypeptide(L)' 'MSILGSPFCKIVREVLVELELPHIFRSCARGSPKRQILFEKTGHFQAPYIEDPNTGVQMFESAEIVEYLKATYASS' A
#
# COMPACT_ATOMS: atom_id res chain seq x y z
N MET A 1 3.25 -2.48 1.02
CA MET A 1 3.88 -2.76 2.34
C MET A 1 3.01 -2.20 3.46
N SER A 2 2.86 -2.92 4.57
CA SER A 2 1.94 -2.53 5.66
C SER A 2 2.47 -2.90 7.05
N ILE A 3 2.01 -2.16 8.07
CA ILE A 3 2.24 -2.44 9.48
C ILE A 3 0.92 -2.94 10.08
N LEU A 4 0.94 -4.14 10.66
CA LEU A 4 -0.21 -4.73 11.35
C LEU A 4 -0.67 -3.80 12.48
N GLY A 5 -1.96 -3.43 12.49
CA GLY A 5 -2.56 -2.56 13.51
C GLY A 5 -2.47 -1.06 13.24
N SER A 6 -1.88 -0.60 12.13
CA SER A 6 -1.88 0.83 11.77
C SER A 6 -3.24 1.27 11.18
N PRO A 7 -3.86 2.37 11.67
CA PRO A 7 -5.13 2.87 11.14
C PRO A 7 -5.00 3.29 9.66
N PHE A 8 -3.87 3.87 9.26
CA PHE A 8 -3.60 4.25 7.87
C PHE A 8 -3.53 3.05 6.93
N CYS A 9 -2.94 1.95 7.40
CA CYS A 9 -2.89 0.69 6.65
C CYS A 9 -4.27 0.01 6.58
N LYS A 10 -5.09 0.17 7.63
CA LYS A 10 -6.45 -0.36 7.67
C LYS A 10 -7.32 0.28 6.59
N ILE A 11 -7.30 1.62 6.48
CA ILE A 11 -8.13 2.35 5.51
C ILE A 11 -7.80 1.92 4.06
N VAL A 12 -6.51 1.84 3.70
CA VAL A 12 -6.10 1.37 2.37
C VAL A 12 -6.59 -0.06 2.11
N ARG A 13 -6.52 -0.94 3.10
CA ARG A 13 -7.00 -2.32 2.97
C ARG A 13 -8.52 -2.38 2.80
N GLU A 14 -9.28 -1.58 3.53
CA GLU A 14 -10.73 -1.51 3.39
C GLU A 14 -11.13 -1.10 1.97
N VAL A 15 -10.45 -0.11 1.38
CA VAL A 15 -10.72 0.32 0.00
C VAL A 15 -10.34 -0.76 -1.03
N LEU A 16 -9.20 -1.43 -0.86
CA LEU A 16 -8.83 -2.56 -1.74
C LEU A 16 -9.86 -3.70 -1.69
N VAL A 17 -10.44 -3.95 -0.51
CA VAL A 17 -11.49 -4.96 -0.32
C VAL A 17 -12.82 -4.50 -0.90
N GLU A 18 -13.20 -3.24 -0.68
CA GLU A 18 -14.43 -2.62 -1.22
C GLU A 18 -14.45 -2.66 -2.75
N LEU A 19 -13.31 -2.42 -3.38
CA LEU A 19 -13.13 -2.48 -4.83
C LEU A 19 -12.86 -3.91 -5.35
N GLU A 20 -12.90 -4.92 -4.48
CA GLU A 20 -12.62 -6.33 -4.79
C GLU A 20 -11.28 -6.54 -5.53
N LEU A 21 -10.29 -5.68 -5.28
CA LEU A 21 -9.02 -5.71 -5.99
C LEU A 21 -8.11 -6.82 -5.42
N PRO A 22 -7.62 -7.74 -6.27
CA PRO A 22 -6.67 -8.75 -5.84
C PRO A 22 -5.35 -8.07 -5.44
N HIS A 23 -4.93 -8.26 -4.20
CA HIS A 23 -3.74 -7.61 -3.66
C HIS A 23 -2.90 -8.54 -2.79
N ILE A 24 -1.58 -8.36 -2.84
CA ILE A 24 -0.64 -9.11 -2.00
C ILE A 24 -0.28 -8.27 -0.79
N PHE A 25 -0.76 -8.69 0.38
CA PHE A 25 -0.43 -8.02 1.64
C PHE A 25 0.96 -8.43 2.15
N ARG A 26 1.93 -7.51 2.08
CA ARG A 26 3.27 -7.70 2.64
C ARG A 26 3.43 -6.93 3.95
N SER A 27 3.39 -7.64 5.08
CA SER A 27 3.68 -7.07 6.40
C SER A 27 5.17 -6.78 6.56
N CYS A 28 5.48 -5.65 7.20
CA CYS A 28 6.84 -5.23 7.53
C CYS A 28 6.91 -4.77 8.98
N ALA A 29 6.64 -5.72 9.87
CA ALA A 29 6.86 -5.54 11.29
C ALA A 29 8.32 -5.12 11.57
N ARG A 30 8.54 -4.43 12.69
CA ARG A 30 9.87 -3.98 13.13
C ARG A 30 10.83 -5.17 13.15
N GLY A 31 11.96 -5.05 12.46
CA GLY A 31 12.98 -6.11 12.34
C GLY A 31 12.82 -7.04 11.13
N SER A 32 11.77 -6.88 10.30
CA SER A 32 11.62 -7.68 9.07
C SER A 32 12.65 -7.27 8.00
N PRO A 33 13.32 -8.23 7.32
CA PRO A 33 14.19 -7.95 6.17
C PRO A 33 13.47 -7.21 5.05
N LYS A 34 12.15 -7.38 4.93
CA LYS A 34 11.32 -6.69 3.94
C LYS A 34 11.31 -5.17 4.13
N ARG A 35 11.49 -4.69 5.37
CA ARG A 35 11.64 -3.26 5.67
C ARG A 35 12.91 -2.70 5.03
N GLN A 36 14.01 -3.46 5.10
CA GLN A 36 15.28 -3.09 4.49
C GLN A 36 15.16 -3.07 2.96
N ILE A 37 14.51 -4.08 2.37
CA ILE A 37 14.25 -4.11 0.93
C ILE A 37 13.49 -2.86 0.45
N LEU A 38 12.45 -2.42 1.19
CA LEU A 38 11.74 -1.20 0.82
C LEU A 38 12.61 0.05 1.00
N PHE A 39 13.39 0.11 2.07
CA PHE A 39 14.31 1.21 2.32
C PHE A 39 15.39 1.32 1.23
N GLU A 40 15.98 0.20 0.82
CA GLU A 40 16.95 0.14 -0.27
C GLU A 40 16.33 0.56 -1.61
N LYS A 41 15.05 0.23 -1.83
CA LYS A 41 14.32 0.57 -3.05
C LYS A 41 13.88 2.05 -3.11
N THR A 42 13.47 2.63 -1.99
CA THR A 42 12.77 3.95 -1.97
C THR A 42 13.52 5.04 -1.19
N GLY A 43 14.66 4.70 -0.57
CA GLY A 43 15.49 5.61 0.21
C GLY A 43 14.93 5.97 1.60
N HIS A 44 13.70 5.58 1.91
CA HIS A 44 13.06 5.80 3.20
C HIS A 44 12.06 4.68 3.49
N PHE A 45 11.54 4.63 4.72
CA PHE A 45 10.51 3.67 5.08
C PHE A 45 9.30 4.38 5.64
N GLN A 46 8.18 4.25 4.91
CA GLN A 46 6.87 4.70 5.36
C GLN A 46 5.81 3.66 4.97
N ALA A 47 4.79 3.53 5.79
CA ALA A 47 3.65 2.66 5.52
C ALA A 47 2.35 3.45 5.71
N PRO A 48 1.33 3.22 4.86
CA PRO A 48 1.26 2.24 3.78
C PRO A 48 2.06 2.64 2.52
N TYR A 49 2.41 1.63 1.72
CA TYR A 49 3.02 1.75 0.39
C TYR A 49 2.37 0.75 -0.56
N ILE A 50 2.05 1.14 -1.79
CA ILE A 50 1.51 0.23 -2.81
C ILE A 50 2.39 0.21 -4.06
N GLU A 51 2.32 -0.91 -4.77
CA GLU A 51 2.89 -1.08 -6.10
C GLU A 51 1.77 -1.65 -6.96
N ASP A 52 1.33 -0.88 -7.95
CA ASP A 52 0.30 -1.31 -8.87
C ASP A 52 0.96 -1.72 -10.21
N PRO A 53 0.97 -3.02 -10.55
CA PRO A 53 1.57 -3.50 -11.78
C PRO A 53 0.79 -3.10 -13.04
N ASN A 54 -0.50 -2.73 -12.92
CA ASN A 54 -1.32 -2.37 -14.08
C ASN A 54 -0.92 -1.01 -14.67
N THR A 55 -0.54 -0.08 -13.79
CA THR A 55 -0.16 1.30 -14.15
C THR A 55 1.32 1.59 -13.95
N GLY A 56 2.04 0.72 -13.22
CA GLY A 56 3.42 0.95 -12.81
C GLY A 56 3.56 1.92 -11.62
N VAL A 57 2.44 2.36 -11.03
CA VAL A 57 2.43 3.32 -9.93
C VAL A 57 3.05 2.72 -8.67
N GLN A 58 3.87 3.54 -8.01
CA GLN A 58 4.51 3.25 -6.74
C GLN A 58 4.35 4.48 -5.86
N MET A 59 3.60 4.37 -4.76
CA MET A 59 3.25 5.52 -3.94
C MET A 59 3.11 5.20 -2.46
N PHE A 60 3.33 6.24 -1.67
CA PHE A 60 3.12 6.29 -0.23
C PHE A 60 1.85 7.10 0.08
N GLU A 61 1.65 7.41 1.35
CA GLU A 61 0.56 8.24 1.88
C GLU A 61 -0.82 7.61 1.73
N SER A 62 -1.44 7.24 2.86
CA SER A 62 -2.71 6.52 2.84
C SER A 62 -3.84 7.29 2.14
N ALA A 63 -3.85 8.62 2.25
CA ALA A 63 -4.90 9.44 1.63
C ALA A 63 -4.77 9.42 0.11
N GLU A 64 -3.57 9.68 -0.42
CA GLU A 64 -3.28 9.65 -1.86
C GLU A 64 -3.54 8.27 -2.46
N ILE A 65 -3.14 7.20 -1.75
CA ILE A 65 -3.41 5.83 -2.17
C ILE A 65 -4.92 5.57 -2.32
N VAL A 66 -5.72 6.03 -1.36
CA VAL A 66 -7.19 5.84 -1.40
C VAL A 66 -7.80 6.60 -2.57
N GLU A 67 -7.40 7.86 -2.77
CA GLU A 67 -7.87 8.66 -3.89
C GLU A 67 -7.49 8.02 -5.23
N TYR A 68 -6.23 7.58 -5.36
CA TYR A 68 -5.74 6.87 -6.53
C TYR A 68 -6.57 5.61 -6.84
N LEU A 69 -6.78 4.75 -5.85
CA LEU A 69 -7.52 3.50 -6.03
C LEU A 69 -8.96 3.77 -6.47
N LYS A 70 -9.61 4.75 -5.86
CA LYS A 70 -10.98 5.14 -6.23
C LYS A 70 -11.04 5.76 -7.63
N ALA A 71 -10.15 6.70 -7.95
CA ALA A 71 -10.11 7.33 -9.26
C ALA A 71 -9.82 6.32 -10.38
N THR A 72 -8.94 5.35 -10.12
CA THR A 72 -8.48 4.38 -11.12
C THR A 72 -9.44 3.21 -11.30
N TYR A 73 -10.06 2.72 -10.21
CA TYR A 73 -10.77 1.45 -10.20
C TYR A 73 -12.24 1.51 -9.77
N ALA A 74 -12.72 2.61 -9.20
CA ALA A 74 -14.13 2.72 -8.78
C ALA A 74 -15.09 3.10 -9.94
N SER A 75 -14.61 3.25 -11.17
CA SER A 75 -15.42 3.65 -12.33
C SER A 75 -16.06 2.46 -13.07
N SER A 76 -16.39 1.38 -12.37
CA SER A 76 -16.96 0.18 -12.99
C SER A 76 -18.32 -0.23 -12.41
#